data_AF-A0A7X9Y0U6-F1
#
_entry.id   AF-A0A7X9Y0U6-F1
#
_cell.length_a   1.000
_cell.length_b   1.000
_cell.length_c   1.000
_cell.angle_alpha   90.00
_cell.angle_beta   90.00
_cell.angle_gamma   90.00
#
_symmetry.space_group_name_H-M   'P 1'
#
loop_
_entity.id
_entity.type
_entity.pdbx_description
1 polymer ?
#
loop_
_entity_poly.entity_id
_entity_poly.type
_entity_poly.pdbx_seq_one_letter_code
_entity_poly.pdbx_strand_id
1 'polypeptide(L)'
;MADTDLTAEQQKLRDDAQATFRRVQFALQMKHPDQALRMLTPLLDRLQRSAQEEPDCLPDRLDFTDPTQAYLYLNAHPDVDPNAVKPTVAPYTDAYGIHSALLYALGRYEDAAAAIDNALRFNTADAGLYLERAMSHEAMGDFDAVERDIEAAWPLIIIATDLARYHAFRANVLVTQGKYELAAAHYAVYEDFDPDDVYADPHAELHELAHASGRGHRLAHLSSAEAAQRLKRAGENYGPSKLAVDTMQELLNDTLNAGKFDDARYVAAGLRAITHFDGWKTLLDKLDELASLSADERRDRANEFLAKAAQDEKDGEPNA
;
A
#
# COMPACT_ATOMS: atom_id res chain seq x y z
N MET A 1 -2.56 18.47 7.59
CA MET A 1 -2.69 18.31 9.06
C MET A 1 -1.71 19.28 9.72
N ALA A 2 -2.20 20.14 10.61
CA ALA A 2 -1.37 21.12 11.30
C ALA A 2 -0.45 20.41 12.31
N ASP A 3 0.83 20.80 12.30
CA ASP A 3 1.84 20.41 13.29
C ASP A 3 1.25 20.54 14.69
N THR A 4 1.10 19.41 15.37
CA THR A 4 0.87 19.44 16.81
C THR A 4 2.27 19.56 17.39
N ASP A 5 2.63 20.71 17.98
CA ASP A 5 3.97 20.94 18.55
C ASP A 5 4.31 19.81 19.52
N LEU A 6 5.09 18.84 19.04
CA LEU A 6 5.58 17.74 19.86
C LEU A 6 6.43 18.33 20.97
N THR A 7 6.30 17.82 22.18
CA THR A 7 7.22 18.20 23.24
C THR A 7 8.64 17.73 22.88
N ALA A 8 9.67 18.35 23.46
CA ALA A 8 11.05 17.94 23.23
C ALA A 8 11.30 16.46 23.57
N GLU A 9 10.56 15.91 24.54
CA GLU A 9 10.63 14.48 24.90
C GLU A 9 9.98 13.58 23.85
N GLN A 10 8.85 14.02 23.29
CA GLN A 10 8.14 13.32 22.22
C GLN A 10 8.97 13.29 20.93
N GLN A 11 9.57 14.42 20.55
CA GLN A 11 10.48 14.48 19.40
C GLN A 11 11.69 13.57 19.61
N LYS A 12 12.28 13.60 20.81
CA LYS A 12 13.42 12.73 21.15
C LYS A 12 13.06 11.24 21.06
N LEU A 13 11.85 10.84 21.45
CA LEU A 13 11.39 9.45 21.30
C LEU A 13 11.34 9.02 19.83
N ARG A 14 10.84 9.88 18.93
CA ARG A 14 10.83 9.62 17.49
C ARG A 14 12.24 9.51 16.92
N ASP A 15 13.14 10.42 17.31
CA ASP A 15 14.53 10.40 16.85
C ASP A 15 15.27 9.14 17.32
N ASP A 16 15.09 8.77 18.60
CA ASP A 16 15.62 7.54 19.20
C ASP A 16 15.09 6.29 18.46
N ALA A 17 13.79 6.29 18.11
CA ALA A 17 13.16 5.20 17.39
C ALA A 17 13.76 5.04 16.00
N GLN A 18 13.85 6.12 15.22
CA GLN A 18 14.46 6.10 13.89
C GLN A 18 15.93 5.65 13.93
N ALA A 19 16.70 6.10 14.92
CA ALA A 19 18.08 5.66 15.10
C ALA A 19 18.16 4.16 15.41
N THR A 20 17.20 3.64 16.20
CA THR A 20 17.09 2.22 16.52
C THR A 20 16.74 1.41 15.26
N PHE A 21 15.75 1.84 14.49
CA PHE A 21 15.32 1.17 13.24
C PHE A 21 16.47 1.03 12.25
N ARG A 22 17.23 2.10 12.01
CA ARG A 22 18.42 2.04 11.11
C ARG A 22 19.44 1.00 11.58
N ARG A 23 19.70 0.92 12.88
CA ARG A 23 20.65 -0.05 13.44
C ARG A 23 20.12 -1.48 13.37
N VAL A 24 18.82 -1.67 13.58
CA VAL A 24 18.13 -2.96 13.43
C VAL A 24 18.17 -3.44 11.98
N GLN A 25 17.85 -2.57 11.03
CA GLN A 25 17.91 -2.86 9.60
C GLN A 25 19.31 -3.28 9.17
N PHE A 26 20.35 -2.59 9.65
CA PHE A 26 21.74 -2.99 9.39
C PHE A 26 22.06 -4.39 9.94
N ALA A 27 21.63 -4.71 11.16
CA ALA A 27 21.84 -6.05 11.73
C ALA A 27 21.07 -7.14 10.96
N LEU A 28 19.87 -6.84 10.44
CA LEU A 28 19.11 -7.74 9.56
C LEU A 28 19.83 -7.99 8.24
N GLN A 29 20.39 -6.95 7.60
CA GLN A 29 21.21 -7.10 6.40
C GLN A 29 22.44 -8.00 6.64
N MET A 30 22.99 -7.95 7.85
CA MET A 30 24.08 -8.83 8.28
C MET A 30 23.62 -10.22 8.74
N LYS A 31 22.33 -10.57 8.56
CA LYS A 31 21.72 -11.85 8.94
C LYS A 31 21.86 -12.17 10.43
N HIS A 32 21.67 -11.16 11.27
CA HIS A 32 21.74 -11.28 12.74
C HIS A 32 20.41 -10.88 13.42
N PRO A 33 19.31 -11.62 13.19
CA PRO A 33 17.98 -11.27 13.72
C PRO A 33 17.94 -11.26 15.26
N ASP A 34 18.67 -12.14 15.95
CA ASP A 34 18.74 -12.13 17.42
C ASP A 34 19.36 -10.84 17.98
N GLN A 35 20.40 -10.34 17.31
CA GLN A 35 21.05 -9.10 17.72
C GLN A 35 20.14 -7.90 17.45
N ALA A 36 19.51 -7.87 16.29
CA ALA A 36 18.52 -6.87 15.92
C ALA A 36 17.36 -6.84 16.92
N LEU A 37 16.82 -8.01 17.32
CA LEU A 37 15.77 -8.10 18.32
C LEU A 37 16.20 -7.52 19.67
N ARG A 38 17.39 -7.89 20.18
CA ARG A 38 17.93 -7.30 21.42
C ARG A 38 18.09 -5.78 21.35
N MET A 39 18.39 -5.24 20.18
CA MET A 39 18.52 -3.79 19.98
C MET A 39 17.16 -3.09 19.94
N LEU A 40 16.12 -3.76 19.46
CA LEU A 40 14.76 -3.24 19.39
C LEU A 40 14.01 -3.32 20.73
N THR A 41 14.25 -4.36 21.54
CA THR A 41 13.52 -4.61 22.81
C THR A 41 13.39 -3.38 23.72
N PRO A 42 14.45 -2.59 24.02
CA PRO A 42 14.32 -1.44 24.92
C PRO A 42 13.39 -0.35 24.39
N LEU A 43 13.29 -0.21 23.06
CA LEU A 43 12.33 0.69 22.43
C LEU A 43 10.91 0.14 22.60
N LEU A 44 10.69 -1.15 22.31
CA LEU A 44 9.37 -1.78 22.47
C LEU A 44 8.83 -1.66 23.90
N ASP A 45 9.67 -1.83 24.92
CA ASP A 45 9.29 -1.67 26.33
C ASP A 45 8.90 -0.22 26.68
N ARG A 46 9.50 0.77 26.00
CA ARG A 46 9.11 2.18 26.13
C ARG A 46 7.78 2.44 25.43
N LEU A 47 7.63 1.92 24.21
CA LEU A 47 6.41 2.08 23.41
C LEU A 47 5.20 1.42 24.08
N GLN A 48 5.35 0.21 24.61
CA GLN A 48 4.26 -0.48 25.31
C GLN A 48 3.73 0.31 26.52
N ARG A 49 4.60 1.04 27.22
CA ARG A 49 4.20 1.96 28.29
C ARG A 49 3.53 3.21 27.75
N SER A 50 4.12 3.83 26.72
CA SER A 50 3.58 5.01 26.04
C SER A 50 2.16 4.76 25.49
N ALA A 51 1.89 3.57 24.95
CA ALA A 51 0.59 3.16 24.44
C ALA A 51 -0.52 3.09 25.51
N GLN A 52 -0.17 3.14 26.80
CA GLN A 52 -1.12 3.13 27.92
C GLN A 52 -1.30 4.51 28.54
N GLU A 53 -0.54 5.50 28.09
CA GLU A 53 -0.54 6.86 28.61
C GLU A 53 -1.10 7.83 27.56
N GLU A 54 -1.66 8.95 28.02
CA GLU A 54 -2.10 9.98 27.09
C GLU A 54 -0.91 10.62 26.36
N PRO A 55 -1.04 10.94 25.06
CA PRO A 55 -2.27 10.85 24.29
C PRO A 55 -2.51 9.47 23.63
N ASP A 56 -1.49 8.63 23.47
CA ASP A 56 -1.49 7.46 22.57
C ASP A 56 -2.43 6.33 22.99
N CYS A 57 -2.92 6.32 24.22
CA CYS A 57 -3.95 5.37 24.66
C CYS A 57 -5.35 5.68 24.09
N LEU A 58 -5.55 6.87 23.52
CA LEU A 58 -6.84 7.28 22.95
C LEU A 58 -7.08 6.61 21.59
N PRO A 59 -8.31 6.15 21.30
CA PRO A 59 -8.62 5.39 20.09
C PRO A 59 -8.56 6.21 18.79
N ASP A 60 -8.54 7.53 18.89
CA ASP A 60 -8.42 8.46 17.76
C ASP A 60 -6.95 8.75 17.38
N ARG A 61 -6.00 8.14 18.10
CA ARG A 61 -4.56 8.22 17.84
C ARG A 61 -4.12 7.09 16.92
N LEU A 62 -3.83 7.46 15.68
CA LEU A 62 -3.41 6.54 14.64
C LEU A 62 -1.97 6.85 14.20
N ASP A 63 -1.25 5.82 13.82
CA ASP A 63 0.15 5.89 13.40
C ASP A 63 0.28 5.50 11.93
N PHE A 64 -0.20 6.37 11.06
CA PHE A 64 -0.05 6.21 9.62
C PHE A 64 1.40 6.49 9.22
N THR A 65 2.00 5.52 8.54
CA THR A 65 3.38 5.59 8.02
C THR A 65 3.44 6.35 6.69
N ASP A 66 2.31 6.42 5.98
CA ASP A 66 2.17 7.16 4.73
C ASP A 66 0.91 8.06 4.75
N PRO A 67 0.95 9.32 4.25
CA PRO A 67 -0.21 10.21 4.24
C PRO A 67 -1.44 9.68 3.50
N THR A 68 -1.26 8.81 2.50
CA THR A 68 -2.36 8.17 1.76
C THR A 68 -3.15 7.17 2.60
N GLN A 69 -2.53 6.58 3.63
CA GLN A 69 -3.22 5.69 4.56
C GLN A 69 -4.31 6.42 5.36
N ALA A 70 -4.11 7.72 5.63
CA ALA A 70 -5.14 8.54 6.24
C ALA A 70 -6.37 8.69 5.32
N TYR A 71 -6.15 8.89 4.01
CA TYR A 71 -7.24 8.93 3.03
C TYR A 71 -7.94 7.56 2.93
N LEU A 72 -7.17 6.45 2.86
CA LEU A 72 -7.72 5.10 2.84
C LEU A 72 -8.59 4.82 4.07
N TYR A 73 -8.08 5.15 5.26
CA TYR A 73 -8.79 4.99 6.52
C TYR A 73 -10.13 5.75 6.52
N LEU A 74 -10.11 7.04 6.16
CA LEU A 74 -11.31 7.87 6.15
C LEU A 74 -12.33 7.40 5.10
N ASN A 75 -11.87 6.91 3.94
CA ASN A 75 -12.75 6.39 2.90
C ASN A 75 -13.34 5.01 3.27
N ALA A 76 -12.61 4.21 4.05
CA ALA A 76 -13.13 2.97 4.63
C ALA A 76 -14.11 3.23 5.80
N HIS A 77 -14.00 4.40 6.45
CA HIS A 77 -14.76 4.78 7.64
C HIS A 77 -15.43 6.16 7.47
N PRO A 78 -16.40 6.31 6.54
CA PRO A 78 -17.00 7.60 6.19
C PRO A 78 -17.80 8.25 7.33
N ASP A 79 -18.05 7.53 8.42
CA ASP A 79 -18.70 8.01 9.63
C ASP A 79 -17.74 8.71 10.61
N VAL A 80 -16.42 8.58 10.42
CA VAL A 80 -15.40 9.20 11.27
C VAL A 80 -15.16 10.65 10.84
N ASP A 81 -15.22 11.60 11.79
CA ASP A 81 -14.82 12.99 11.54
C ASP A 81 -13.30 13.05 11.28
N PRO A 82 -12.85 13.55 10.10
CA PRO A 82 -11.43 13.69 9.80
C PRO A 82 -10.65 14.53 10.82
N ASN A 83 -11.31 15.47 11.52
CA ASN A 83 -10.67 16.29 12.54
C ASN A 83 -10.45 15.56 13.87
N ALA A 84 -11.16 14.44 14.10
CA ALA A 84 -10.99 13.61 15.27
C ALA A 84 -9.71 12.76 15.17
N VAL A 85 -9.34 12.32 13.96
CA VAL A 85 -8.12 11.53 13.74
C VAL A 85 -6.88 12.38 14.01
N LYS A 86 -6.01 11.90 14.91
CA LYS A 86 -4.74 12.55 15.26
C LYS A 86 -3.58 11.56 15.17
N PRO A 87 -2.36 12.04 14.85
CA PRO A 87 -1.19 11.19 14.91
C PRO A 87 -0.91 10.77 16.35
N THR A 88 -0.37 9.57 16.50
CA THR A 88 0.33 9.14 17.72
C THR A 88 1.60 9.96 17.92
N VAL A 89 2.07 10.01 19.16
CA VAL A 89 3.38 10.54 19.51
C VAL A 89 4.47 9.59 19.03
N ALA A 90 4.30 8.28 19.23
CA ALA A 90 5.31 7.30 18.94
C ALA A 90 5.05 6.48 17.65
N PRO A 91 6.11 5.98 16.99
CA PRO A 91 6.01 5.17 15.78
C PRO A 91 5.77 3.69 16.12
N TYR A 92 4.54 3.34 16.44
CA TYR A 92 4.11 1.98 16.77
C TYR A 92 4.09 1.06 15.54
N THR A 93 3.59 1.53 14.40
CA THR A 93 3.42 0.75 13.18
C THR A 93 4.75 0.17 12.73
N ASP A 94 5.76 1.02 12.52
CA ASP A 94 7.11 0.58 12.14
C ASP A 94 7.76 -0.29 13.22
N ALA A 95 7.65 0.10 14.50
CA ALA A 95 8.30 -0.64 15.58
C ALA A 95 7.77 -2.06 15.70
N TYR A 96 6.45 -2.24 15.65
CA TYR A 96 5.80 -3.54 15.75
C TYR A 96 5.91 -4.35 14.45
N GLY A 97 5.90 -3.71 13.28
CA GLY A 97 6.20 -4.37 11.99
C GLY A 97 7.62 -4.95 11.96
N ILE A 98 8.62 -4.14 12.34
CA ILE A 98 10.02 -4.62 12.46
C ILE A 98 10.14 -5.74 13.51
N HIS A 99 9.42 -5.62 14.63
CA HIS A 99 9.39 -6.66 15.65
C HIS A 99 8.84 -7.98 15.10
N SER A 100 7.72 -7.93 14.36
CA SER A 100 7.13 -9.08 13.68
C SER A 100 8.13 -9.73 12.72
N ALA A 101 8.75 -8.95 11.82
CA ALA A 101 9.72 -9.46 10.86
C ALA A 101 10.90 -10.18 11.54
N LEU A 102 11.38 -9.65 12.67
CA LEU A 102 12.43 -10.27 13.47
C LEU A 102 11.99 -11.58 14.10
N LEU A 103 10.79 -11.62 14.69
CA LEU A 103 10.22 -12.83 15.29
C LEU A 103 9.98 -13.91 14.25
N TYR A 104 9.46 -13.54 13.07
CA TYR A 104 9.27 -14.43 11.94
C TYR A 104 10.60 -15.04 11.48
N ALA A 105 11.66 -14.23 11.33
CA ALA A 105 12.99 -14.70 10.97
C ALA A 105 13.61 -15.67 12.00
N LEU A 106 13.15 -15.60 13.26
CA LEU A 106 13.54 -16.51 14.35
C LEU A 106 12.61 -17.74 14.48
N GLY A 107 11.63 -17.91 13.58
CA GLY A 107 10.66 -19.00 13.61
C GLY A 107 9.59 -18.87 14.69
N ARG A 108 9.43 -17.69 15.29
CA ARG A 108 8.44 -17.40 16.34
C ARG A 108 7.17 -16.81 15.72
N TYR A 109 6.47 -17.62 14.94
CA TYR A 109 5.36 -17.16 14.08
C TYR A 109 4.14 -16.65 14.86
N GLU A 110 3.77 -17.29 15.97
CA GLU A 110 2.67 -16.83 16.83
C GLU A 110 2.96 -15.45 17.43
N ASP A 111 4.20 -15.25 17.93
CA ASP A 111 4.63 -13.95 18.45
C ASP A 111 4.70 -12.88 17.35
N ALA A 112 5.09 -13.26 16.12
CA ALA A 112 5.14 -12.37 14.98
C ALA A 112 3.75 -11.86 14.61
N ALA A 113 2.77 -12.76 14.52
CA ALA A 113 1.37 -12.39 14.31
C ALA A 113 0.86 -11.45 15.43
N ALA A 114 1.17 -11.74 16.69
CA ALA A 114 0.79 -10.88 17.81
C ALA A 114 1.49 -9.51 17.79
N ALA A 115 2.71 -9.42 17.25
CA ALA A 115 3.36 -8.12 17.02
C ALA A 115 2.60 -7.32 15.96
N ILE A 116 2.16 -7.94 14.86
CA ILE A 116 1.32 -7.26 13.86
C ILE A 116 -0.03 -6.85 14.44
N ASP A 117 -0.65 -7.65 15.30
CA ASP A 117 -1.88 -7.24 16.00
C ASP A 117 -1.68 -5.93 16.78
N ASN A 118 -0.50 -5.74 17.36
CA ASN A 118 -0.16 -4.47 18.02
C ASN A 118 0.06 -3.32 17.04
N ALA A 119 0.61 -3.56 15.85
CA ALA A 119 0.73 -2.55 14.80
C ALA A 119 -0.65 -2.13 14.25
N LEU A 120 -1.50 -3.10 13.93
CA LEU A 120 -2.84 -2.89 13.37
C LEU A 120 -3.77 -2.13 14.31
N ARG A 121 -3.51 -2.12 15.63
CA ARG A 121 -4.23 -1.25 16.58
C ARG A 121 -4.05 0.24 16.29
N PHE A 122 -2.92 0.62 15.70
CA PHE A 122 -2.59 2.02 15.39
C PHE A 122 -2.72 2.34 13.91
N ASN A 123 -2.63 1.33 13.03
CA ASN A 123 -2.75 1.52 11.59
C ASN A 123 -3.50 0.36 10.94
N THR A 124 -4.81 0.50 10.82
CA THR A 124 -5.66 -0.49 10.13
C THR A 124 -5.66 -0.32 8.60
N ALA A 125 -5.03 0.74 8.07
CA ALA A 125 -5.00 1.09 6.66
C ALA A 125 -3.70 0.67 5.95
N ASP A 126 -2.83 -0.08 6.64
CA ASP A 126 -1.60 -0.63 6.08
C ASP A 126 -1.83 -2.06 5.57
N ALA A 127 -1.89 -2.22 4.24
CA ALA A 127 -2.03 -3.52 3.58
C ALA A 127 -0.85 -4.47 3.89
N GLY A 128 0.34 -3.90 4.07
CA GLY A 128 1.57 -4.64 4.32
C GLY A 128 1.52 -5.41 5.63
N LEU A 129 0.95 -4.80 6.67
CA LEU A 129 0.74 -5.45 7.98
C LEU A 129 -0.13 -6.70 7.85
N TYR A 130 -1.28 -6.63 7.17
CA TYR A 130 -2.13 -7.80 6.98
C TYR A 130 -1.41 -8.92 6.22
N LEU A 131 -0.67 -8.60 5.16
CA LEU A 131 0.13 -9.60 4.43
C LEU A 131 1.23 -10.21 5.30
N GLU A 132 1.89 -9.44 6.17
CA GLU A 132 2.89 -9.95 7.12
C GLU A 132 2.28 -10.87 8.19
N ARG A 133 1.09 -10.54 8.69
CA ARG A 133 0.34 -11.42 9.60
C ARG A 133 -0.11 -12.70 8.88
N ALA A 134 -0.58 -12.58 7.64
CA ALA A 134 -0.93 -13.71 6.80
C ALA A 134 0.27 -14.67 6.59
N MET A 135 1.47 -14.14 6.34
CA MET A 135 2.69 -14.97 6.24
C MET A 135 2.96 -15.74 7.54
N SER A 136 2.79 -15.09 8.70
CA SER A 136 2.91 -15.77 10.00
C SER A 136 1.87 -16.89 10.14
N HIS A 137 0.62 -16.66 9.74
CA HIS A 137 -0.43 -17.68 9.76
C HIS A 137 -0.18 -18.83 8.77
N GLU A 138 0.34 -18.55 7.59
CA GLU A 138 0.73 -19.55 6.60
C GLU A 138 1.81 -20.48 7.18
N ALA A 139 2.83 -19.92 7.82
CA ALA A 139 3.89 -20.70 8.47
C ALA A 139 3.37 -21.59 9.62
N MET A 140 2.22 -21.23 10.22
CA MET A 140 1.51 -22.03 11.22
C MET A 140 0.49 -23.01 10.60
N GLY A 141 0.23 -22.93 9.29
CA GLY A 141 -0.78 -23.73 8.59
C GLY A 141 -2.22 -23.29 8.83
N ASP A 142 -2.45 -22.09 9.39
CA ASP A 142 -3.79 -21.54 9.63
C ASP A 142 -4.31 -20.80 8.39
N PHE A 143 -4.74 -21.58 7.39
CA PHE A 143 -5.21 -21.00 6.13
C PHE A 143 -6.50 -20.20 6.25
N ASP A 144 -7.33 -20.43 7.27
CA ASP A 144 -8.53 -19.62 7.50
C ASP A 144 -8.16 -18.21 7.97
N ALA A 145 -7.11 -18.06 8.78
CA ALA A 145 -6.55 -16.75 9.12
C ALA A 145 -5.85 -16.08 7.92
N VAL A 146 -5.10 -16.84 7.12
CA VAL A 146 -4.48 -16.34 5.88
C VAL A 146 -5.51 -15.71 4.94
N GLU A 147 -6.60 -16.42 4.66
CA GLU A 147 -7.66 -15.92 3.77
C GLU A 147 -8.30 -14.63 4.31
N ARG A 148 -8.54 -14.54 5.63
CA ARG A 148 -9.07 -13.31 6.25
C ARG A 148 -8.12 -12.12 6.08
N ASP A 149 -6.82 -12.33 6.24
CA ASP A 149 -5.83 -11.27 6.13
C ASP A 149 -5.60 -10.83 4.69
N ILE A 150 -5.59 -11.76 3.73
CA ILE A 150 -5.53 -11.44 2.29
C ILE A 150 -6.71 -10.56 1.88
N GLU A 151 -7.93 -10.92 2.29
CA GLU A 151 -9.14 -10.16 1.98
C GLU A 151 -9.18 -8.79 2.67
N ALA A 152 -8.60 -8.67 3.86
CA ALA A 152 -8.46 -7.39 4.55
C ALA A 152 -7.38 -6.49 3.92
N ALA A 153 -6.29 -7.08 3.39
CA ALA A 153 -5.20 -6.36 2.76
C ALA A 153 -5.60 -5.74 1.42
N TRP A 154 -6.22 -6.54 0.53
CA TRP A 154 -6.53 -6.16 -0.85
C TRP A 154 -7.15 -4.76 -1.03
N PRO A 155 -8.19 -4.35 -0.26
CA PRO A 155 -8.82 -3.06 -0.46
C PRO A 155 -7.91 -1.86 -0.17
N LEU A 156 -6.84 -2.07 0.60
CA LEU A 156 -5.90 -1.05 1.08
C LEU A 156 -4.68 -0.87 0.17
N ILE A 157 -4.54 -1.69 -0.88
CA ILE A 157 -3.38 -1.67 -1.77
C ILE A 157 -3.54 -0.58 -2.82
N ILE A 158 -2.69 0.44 -2.75
CA ILE A 158 -2.66 1.57 -3.69
C ILE A 158 -1.32 1.70 -4.45
N ILE A 159 -0.35 0.84 -4.15
CA ILE A 159 0.97 0.81 -4.77
C ILE A 159 1.08 -0.45 -5.65
N ALA A 160 1.59 -0.31 -6.87
CA ALA A 160 1.67 -1.42 -7.83
C ALA A 160 2.54 -2.57 -7.30
N THR A 161 3.72 -2.28 -6.74
CA THR A 161 4.59 -3.32 -6.17
C THR A 161 3.95 -4.08 -5.00
N ASP A 162 3.06 -3.44 -4.24
CA ASP A 162 2.31 -4.13 -3.18
C ASP A 162 1.17 -4.99 -3.74
N LEU A 163 0.58 -4.58 -4.87
CA LEU A 163 -0.39 -5.40 -5.60
C LEU A 163 0.29 -6.63 -6.20
N ALA A 164 1.51 -6.48 -6.72
CA ALA A 164 2.35 -7.60 -7.14
C ALA A 164 2.64 -8.54 -5.97
N ARG A 165 3.10 -8.00 -4.82
CA ARG A 165 3.31 -8.79 -3.59
C ARG A 165 2.06 -9.57 -3.19
N TYR A 166 0.89 -8.93 -3.23
CA TYR A 166 -0.41 -9.58 -2.98
C TYR A 166 -0.67 -10.73 -3.96
N HIS A 167 -0.47 -10.53 -5.26
CA HIS A 167 -0.69 -11.57 -6.27
C HIS A 167 0.26 -12.75 -6.08
N ALA A 168 1.55 -12.51 -5.83
CA ALA A 168 2.52 -13.57 -5.55
C ALA A 168 2.14 -14.36 -4.28
N PHE A 169 1.79 -13.66 -3.20
CA PHE A 169 1.39 -14.30 -1.96
C PHE A 169 0.10 -15.13 -2.12
N ARG A 170 -0.93 -14.56 -2.75
CA ARG A 170 -2.17 -15.27 -3.08
C ARG A 170 -1.90 -16.50 -3.93
N ALA A 171 -1.01 -16.41 -4.91
CA ALA A 171 -0.60 -17.54 -5.73
C ALA A 171 0.03 -18.66 -4.91
N ASN A 172 1.01 -18.34 -4.04
CA ASN A 172 1.67 -19.31 -3.15
C ASN A 172 0.66 -20.06 -2.26
N VAL A 173 -0.28 -19.34 -1.66
CA VAL A 173 -1.35 -19.93 -0.83
C VAL A 173 -2.20 -20.89 -1.66
N LEU A 174 -2.57 -20.51 -2.89
CA LEU A 174 -3.33 -21.36 -3.81
C LEU A 174 -2.54 -22.59 -4.26
N VAL A 175 -1.21 -22.49 -4.44
CA VAL A 175 -0.33 -23.65 -4.72
C VAL A 175 -0.39 -24.64 -3.56
N THR A 176 -0.26 -24.17 -2.32
CA THR A 176 -0.33 -25.01 -1.13
C THR A 176 -1.71 -25.68 -0.99
N GLN A 177 -2.77 -25.02 -1.43
CA GLN A 177 -4.13 -25.58 -1.51
C GLN A 177 -4.36 -26.48 -2.75
N GLY A 178 -3.38 -26.66 -3.63
CA GLY A 178 -3.48 -27.47 -4.86
C GLY A 178 -4.30 -26.82 -6.00
N LYS A 179 -4.63 -25.53 -5.89
CA LYS A 179 -5.43 -24.77 -6.86
C LYS A 179 -4.54 -24.15 -7.95
N TYR A 180 -3.78 -24.99 -8.66
CA TYR A 180 -2.71 -24.55 -9.58
C TYR A 180 -3.15 -23.63 -10.72
N GLU A 181 -4.38 -23.77 -11.23
CA GLU A 181 -4.89 -22.89 -12.30
C GLU A 181 -5.12 -21.46 -11.84
N LEU A 182 -5.61 -21.29 -10.61
CA LEU A 182 -5.81 -19.96 -10.02
C LEU A 182 -4.45 -19.37 -9.63
N ALA A 183 -3.56 -20.17 -9.05
CA ALA A 183 -2.19 -19.75 -8.74
C ALA A 183 -1.47 -19.22 -9.98
N ALA A 184 -1.51 -19.98 -11.09
CA ALA A 184 -0.94 -19.55 -12.37
C ALA A 184 -1.57 -18.24 -12.88
N ALA A 185 -2.88 -18.06 -12.71
CA ALA A 185 -3.51 -16.80 -13.09
C ALA A 185 -3.04 -15.62 -12.21
N HIS A 186 -2.83 -15.82 -10.91
CA HIS A 186 -2.25 -14.77 -10.05
C HIS A 186 -0.80 -14.43 -10.42
N TYR A 187 0.05 -15.41 -10.71
CA TYR A 187 1.41 -15.13 -11.22
C TYR A 187 1.42 -14.46 -12.59
N ALA A 188 0.46 -14.75 -13.46
CA ALA A 188 0.39 -14.10 -14.76
C ALA A 188 -0.03 -12.62 -14.67
N VAL A 189 -0.93 -12.24 -13.73
CA VAL A 189 -1.29 -10.82 -13.51
C VAL A 189 -0.25 -10.06 -12.69
N TYR A 190 0.62 -10.77 -11.94
CA TYR A 190 1.74 -10.17 -11.22
C TYR A 190 2.64 -9.30 -12.13
N GLU A 191 2.92 -9.80 -13.35
CA GLU A 191 3.82 -9.17 -14.33
C GLU A 191 3.39 -7.73 -14.68
N ASP A 192 2.09 -7.43 -14.64
CA ASP A 192 1.59 -6.08 -14.92
C ASP A 192 2.01 -5.07 -13.84
N PHE A 193 2.20 -5.52 -12.60
CA PHE A 193 2.39 -4.66 -11.44
C PHE A 193 3.84 -4.59 -10.94
N ASP A 194 4.66 -5.58 -11.28
CA ASP A 194 6.08 -5.60 -10.94
C ASP A 194 6.92 -6.23 -12.08
N PRO A 195 7.38 -5.41 -13.03
CA PRO A 195 8.20 -5.88 -14.14
C PRO A 195 9.65 -6.20 -13.75
N ASP A 196 10.07 -5.88 -12.52
CA ASP A 196 11.43 -6.11 -12.02
C ASP A 196 11.52 -7.41 -11.18
N ASP A 197 10.44 -8.19 -11.09
CA ASP A 197 10.38 -9.51 -10.44
C ASP A 197 10.91 -9.51 -8.99
N VAL A 198 10.53 -8.48 -8.20
CA VAL A 198 11.00 -8.25 -6.82
C VAL A 198 10.57 -9.37 -5.88
N TYR A 199 9.32 -9.84 -5.99
CA TYR A 199 8.72 -10.82 -5.07
C TYR A 199 8.58 -12.22 -5.66
N ALA A 200 8.53 -12.37 -6.98
CA ALA A 200 8.44 -13.65 -7.67
C ALA A 200 9.02 -13.55 -9.09
N ASP A 201 9.49 -14.67 -9.63
CA ASP A 201 9.78 -14.85 -11.06
C ASP A 201 8.54 -15.51 -11.70
N PRO A 202 7.60 -14.75 -12.29
CA PRO A 202 6.36 -15.31 -12.81
C PRO A 202 6.62 -16.32 -13.93
N HIS A 203 7.70 -16.18 -14.70
CA HIS A 203 8.04 -17.15 -15.76
C HIS A 203 8.46 -18.50 -15.18
N ALA A 204 9.33 -18.50 -14.17
CA ALA A 204 9.73 -19.72 -13.47
C ALA A 204 8.52 -20.39 -12.79
N GLU A 205 7.73 -19.61 -12.05
CA GLU A 205 6.57 -20.11 -11.31
C GLU A 205 5.52 -20.73 -12.24
N LEU A 206 5.18 -20.04 -13.35
CA LEU A 206 4.25 -20.57 -14.35
C LEU A 206 4.75 -21.86 -15.01
N HIS A 207 6.07 -21.96 -15.24
CA HIS A 207 6.67 -23.16 -15.79
C HIS A 207 6.64 -24.32 -14.78
N GLU A 208 6.93 -24.09 -13.51
CA GLU A 208 6.83 -25.10 -12.45
C GLU A 208 5.39 -25.60 -12.27
N LEU A 209 4.41 -24.69 -12.25
CA LEU A 209 2.99 -25.04 -12.15
C LEU A 209 2.47 -25.82 -13.35
N ALA A 210 2.98 -25.53 -14.56
CA ALA A 210 2.70 -26.31 -15.77
C ALA A 210 3.11 -27.79 -15.60
N HIS A 211 4.26 -28.06 -14.99
CA HIS A 211 4.72 -29.42 -14.69
C HIS A 211 3.92 -30.04 -13.56
N ALA A 212 3.76 -29.33 -12.43
CA ALA A 212 3.07 -29.84 -11.25
C ALA A 212 1.59 -30.20 -11.51
N SER A 213 0.90 -29.43 -12.36
CA SER A 213 -0.49 -29.69 -12.71
C SER A 213 -0.70 -30.78 -13.77
N GLY A 214 0.38 -31.28 -14.40
CA GLY A 214 0.32 -32.22 -15.51
C GLY A 214 -0.32 -31.64 -16.79
N ARG A 215 -0.50 -30.32 -16.86
CA ARG A 215 -1.16 -29.62 -17.98
C ARG A 215 -0.19 -29.13 -19.05
N GLY A 216 1.10 -29.45 -18.91
CA GLY A 216 2.15 -29.09 -19.87
C GLY A 216 2.29 -27.58 -20.04
N HIS A 217 2.87 -27.12 -21.16
CA HIS A 217 3.20 -25.70 -21.40
C HIS A 217 2.00 -24.74 -21.52
N ARG A 218 0.75 -25.16 -21.25
CA ARG A 218 -0.44 -24.31 -21.36
C ARG A 218 -0.46 -23.18 -20.32
N LEU A 219 0.05 -23.43 -19.11
CA LEU A 219 0.15 -22.41 -18.06
C LEU A 219 1.37 -21.52 -18.25
N ALA A 220 2.45 -22.04 -18.84
CA ALA A 220 3.70 -21.33 -19.07
C ALA A 220 3.61 -20.14 -20.04
N HIS A 221 2.49 -19.99 -20.76
CA HIS A 221 2.26 -18.91 -21.73
C HIS A 221 0.98 -18.13 -21.44
N LEU A 222 0.48 -18.19 -20.20
CA LEU A 222 -0.72 -17.46 -19.81
C LEU A 222 -0.40 -15.96 -19.75
N SER A 223 -1.04 -15.16 -20.61
CA SER A 223 -0.91 -13.70 -20.54
C SER A 223 -1.71 -13.11 -19.37
N SER A 224 -1.27 -11.96 -18.85
CA SER A 224 -2.02 -11.23 -17.80
C SER A 224 -3.48 -10.98 -18.20
N ALA A 225 -3.74 -10.54 -19.44
CA ALA A 225 -5.11 -10.26 -19.88
C ALA A 225 -6.03 -11.49 -19.86
N GLU A 226 -5.52 -12.66 -20.26
CA GLU A 226 -6.26 -13.92 -20.15
C GLU A 226 -6.42 -14.36 -18.70
N ALA A 227 -5.39 -14.18 -17.88
CA ALA A 227 -5.41 -14.49 -16.46
C ALA A 227 -6.44 -13.66 -15.69
N ALA A 228 -6.48 -12.34 -15.91
CA ALA A 228 -7.46 -11.44 -15.32
C ALA A 228 -8.90 -11.86 -15.66
N GLN A 229 -9.16 -12.32 -16.89
CA GLN A 229 -10.48 -12.86 -17.24
C GLN A 229 -10.81 -14.15 -16.49
N ARG A 230 -9.84 -15.02 -16.26
CA ARG A 230 -10.02 -16.26 -15.49
C ARG A 230 -10.31 -15.95 -14.02
N LEU A 231 -9.51 -15.08 -13.40
CA LEU A 231 -9.70 -14.63 -12.02
C LEU A 231 -11.08 -13.99 -11.84
N LYS A 232 -11.47 -13.08 -12.75
CA LYS A 232 -12.81 -12.47 -12.75
C LYS A 232 -13.93 -13.50 -12.80
N ARG A 233 -13.82 -14.55 -13.62
CA ARG A 233 -14.84 -15.62 -13.70
C ARG A 233 -14.86 -16.50 -12.44
N ALA A 234 -13.72 -16.63 -11.77
CA ALA A 234 -13.59 -17.34 -10.50
C ALA A 234 -14.04 -16.51 -9.28
N GLY A 235 -14.31 -15.21 -9.46
CA GLY A 235 -14.62 -14.30 -8.36
C GLY A 235 -13.39 -13.90 -7.54
N GLU A 236 -12.18 -14.06 -8.10
CA GLU A 236 -10.92 -13.66 -7.47
C GLU A 236 -10.56 -12.21 -7.85
N ASN A 237 -9.79 -11.56 -6.97
CA ASN A 237 -9.24 -10.24 -7.19
C ASN A 237 -8.10 -10.29 -8.24
N TYR A 238 -8.16 -9.42 -9.24
CA TYR A 238 -7.24 -9.41 -10.39
C TYR A 238 -6.57 -8.05 -10.65
N GLY A 239 -6.86 -7.06 -9.81
CA GLY A 239 -6.40 -5.69 -9.94
C GLY A 239 -6.75 -4.90 -8.68
N PRO A 240 -6.60 -3.57 -8.69
CA PRO A 240 -6.85 -2.75 -7.51
C PRO A 240 -8.33 -2.75 -7.15
N SER A 241 -8.60 -2.56 -5.86
CA SER A 241 -9.96 -2.44 -5.37
C SER A 241 -10.60 -1.11 -5.80
N LYS A 242 -11.93 -1.06 -5.76
CA LYS A 242 -12.65 0.19 -5.96
C LYS A 242 -12.27 1.24 -4.91
N LEU A 243 -12.14 0.83 -3.63
CA LEU A 243 -11.74 1.73 -2.54
C LEU A 243 -10.37 2.37 -2.83
N ALA A 244 -9.40 1.57 -3.27
CA ALA A 244 -8.06 2.03 -3.59
C ALA A 244 -8.07 3.06 -4.73
N VAL A 245 -8.78 2.76 -5.82
CA VAL A 245 -8.90 3.66 -6.98
C VAL A 245 -9.62 4.96 -6.60
N ASP A 246 -10.76 4.88 -5.92
CA ASP A 246 -11.52 6.06 -5.51
C ASP A 246 -10.70 6.97 -4.57
N THR A 247 -9.99 6.37 -3.62
CA THR A 247 -9.12 7.11 -2.67
C THR A 247 -7.98 7.83 -3.39
N MET A 248 -7.32 7.15 -4.33
CA MET A 248 -6.26 7.77 -5.12
C MET A 248 -6.78 8.88 -6.04
N GLN A 249 -8.00 8.75 -6.57
CA GLN A 249 -8.65 9.81 -7.35
C GLN A 249 -9.01 11.03 -6.50
N GLU A 250 -9.49 10.82 -5.29
CA GLU A 250 -9.76 11.92 -4.34
C GLU A 250 -8.48 12.66 -3.98
N LEU A 251 -7.42 11.94 -3.61
CA LEU A 251 -6.10 12.52 -3.33
C LEU A 251 -5.56 13.30 -4.55
N LEU A 252 -5.76 12.78 -5.77
CA LEU A 252 -5.39 13.48 -7.00
C LEU A 252 -6.16 14.80 -7.15
N ASN A 253 -7.46 14.80 -6.88
CA ASN A 253 -8.28 16.02 -6.96
C ASN A 253 -7.84 17.04 -5.92
N ASP A 254 -7.57 16.62 -4.69
CA ASP A 254 -7.13 17.51 -3.62
C ASP A 254 -5.75 18.13 -3.88
N THR A 255 -4.81 17.34 -4.40
CA THR A 255 -3.48 17.84 -4.78
C THR A 255 -3.55 18.82 -5.96
N LEU A 256 -4.40 18.56 -6.95
CA LEU A 256 -4.68 19.50 -8.05
C LEU A 256 -5.32 20.80 -7.55
N ASN A 257 -6.33 20.71 -6.69
CA ASN A 257 -7.02 21.86 -6.10
C ASN A 257 -6.09 22.70 -5.21
N ALA A 258 -5.15 22.06 -4.52
CA ALA A 258 -4.12 22.73 -3.73
C ALA A 258 -2.97 23.31 -4.58
N GLY A 259 -2.97 23.10 -5.90
CA GLY A 259 -1.90 23.56 -6.80
C GLY A 259 -0.57 22.82 -6.62
N LYS A 260 -0.58 21.65 -5.97
CA LYS A 260 0.60 20.81 -5.74
C LYS A 260 0.79 19.85 -6.91
N PHE A 261 1.23 20.39 -8.05
CA PHE A 261 1.30 19.64 -9.31
C PHE A 261 2.29 18.47 -9.27
N ASP A 262 3.39 18.56 -8.51
CA ASP A 262 4.34 17.46 -8.35
C ASP A 262 3.70 16.28 -7.58
N ASP A 263 2.95 16.57 -6.51
CA ASP A 263 2.19 15.56 -5.76
C ASP A 263 1.09 14.95 -6.64
N ALA A 264 0.33 15.79 -7.37
CA ALA A 264 -0.71 15.32 -8.29
C ALA A 264 -0.14 14.41 -9.39
N ARG A 265 1.05 14.75 -9.91
CA ARG A 265 1.77 13.93 -10.88
C ARG A 265 2.17 12.58 -10.28
N TYR A 266 2.68 12.56 -9.06
CA TYR A 266 3.03 11.33 -8.36
C TYR A 266 1.80 10.42 -8.19
N VAL A 267 0.66 10.97 -7.75
CA VAL A 267 -0.58 10.23 -7.55
C VAL A 267 -1.15 9.72 -8.90
N ALA A 268 -1.13 10.54 -9.96
CA ALA A 268 -1.55 10.12 -11.29
C ALA A 268 -0.66 9.00 -11.86
N ALA A 269 0.65 9.02 -11.58
CA ALA A 269 1.56 7.95 -11.94
C ALA A 269 1.23 6.65 -11.18
N GLY A 270 0.93 6.74 -9.88
CA GLY A 270 0.45 5.61 -9.07
C GLY A 270 -0.86 5.02 -9.61
N LEU A 271 -1.86 5.86 -9.90
CA LEU A 271 -3.12 5.44 -10.52
C LEU A 271 -2.89 4.72 -11.85
N ARG A 272 -2.00 5.24 -12.69
CA ARG A 272 -1.61 4.57 -13.93
C ARG A 272 -0.98 3.20 -13.67
N ALA A 273 -0.09 3.11 -12.68
CA ALA A 273 0.63 1.90 -12.36
C ALA A 273 -0.29 0.79 -11.83
N ILE A 274 -1.33 1.12 -11.05
CA ILE A 274 -2.26 0.11 -10.52
C ILE A 274 -3.45 -0.18 -11.44
N THR A 275 -3.84 0.73 -12.33
CA THR A 275 -5.03 0.54 -13.20
C THR A 275 -4.72 0.21 -14.65
N HIS A 276 -3.50 0.50 -15.13
CA HIS A 276 -3.11 0.48 -16.54
C HIS A 276 -4.04 1.27 -17.46
N PHE A 277 -4.81 2.23 -16.92
CA PHE A 277 -5.72 3.04 -17.71
C PHE A 277 -4.97 4.17 -18.42
N ASP A 278 -5.03 4.19 -19.76
CA ASP A 278 -4.34 5.18 -20.60
C ASP A 278 -4.76 6.63 -20.35
N GLY A 279 -5.95 6.88 -19.80
CA GLY A 279 -6.38 8.24 -19.46
C GLY A 279 -5.46 8.94 -18.46
N TRP A 280 -4.84 8.19 -17.55
CA TRP A 280 -3.85 8.75 -16.62
C TRP A 280 -2.58 9.21 -17.33
N LYS A 281 -2.19 8.54 -18.41
CA LYS A 281 -1.05 8.98 -19.24
C LYS A 281 -1.33 10.35 -19.86
N THR A 282 -2.52 10.56 -20.42
CA THR A 282 -2.91 11.86 -20.97
C THR A 282 -2.86 12.97 -19.92
N LEU A 283 -3.25 12.68 -18.67
CA LEU A 283 -3.14 13.65 -17.57
C LEU A 283 -1.68 13.93 -17.21
N LEU A 284 -0.84 12.90 -17.11
CA LEU A 284 0.59 13.04 -16.84
C LEU A 284 1.30 13.88 -17.91
N ASP A 285 1.02 13.63 -19.19
CA ASP A 285 1.60 14.40 -20.30
C ASP A 285 1.25 15.90 -20.17
N LYS A 286 0.02 16.23 -19.75
CA LYS A 286 -0.41 17.62 -19.49
C LYS A 286 0.28 18.23 -18.26
N LEU A 287 0.43 17.45 -17.18
CA LEU A 287 1.13 17.90 -15.98
C LEU A 287 2.62 18.17 -16.27
N ASP A 288 3.26 17.31 -17.06
CA ASP A 288 4.64 17.47 -17.52
C ASP A 288 4.79 18.69 -18.43
N GLU A 289 3.84 18.91 -19.34
CA GLU A 289 3.79 20.12 -20.14
C GLU A 289 3.68 21.37 -19.26
N LEU A 290 2.78 21.40 -18.29
CA LEU A 290 2.61 22.52 -17.37
C LEU A 290 3.86 22.78 -16.51
N ALA A 291 4.54 21.72 -16.07
CA ALA A 291 5.78 21.82 -15.30
C ALA A 291 6.93 22.42 -16.11
N SER A 292 6.93 22.24 -17.45
CA SER A 292 7.94 22.80 -18.35
C SER A 292 7.80 24.31 -18.62
N LEU A 293 6.65 24.90 -18.26
CA LEU A 293 6.32 26.30 -18.51
C LEU A 293 6.76 27.22 -17.35
N SER A 294 7.26 28.40 -17.71
CA SER A 294 7.48 29.50 -16.77
C SER A 294 6.16 29.96 -16.11
N ALA A 295 6.27 30.67 -14.98
CA ALA A 295 5.10 31.18 -14.27
C ALA A 295 4.25 32.13 -15.14
N ASP A 296 4.90 32.92 -16.01
CA ASP A 296 4.23 33.83 -16.93
C ASP A 296 3.51 33.06 -18.05
N GLU A 297 4.16 32.04 -18.64
CA GLU A 297 3.53 31.18 -19.65
C GLU A 297 2.33 30.39 -19.11
N ARG A 298 2.41 29.90 -17.86
CA ARG A 298 1.27 29.25 -17.19
C ARG A 298 0.10 30.21 -17.00
N ARG A 299 0.39 31.46 -16.63
CA ARG A 299 -0.63 32.50 -16.44
C ARG A 299 -1.29 32.88 -17.75
N ASP A 300 -0.53 33.04 -18.82
CA ASP A 300 -1.04 33.38 -20.14
C ASP A 300 -1.95 32.28 -20.70
N ARG A 301 -1.55 31.01 -20.58
CA ARG A 301 -2.39 29.86 -20.95
C ARG A 301 -3.68 29.77 -20.15
N ALA A 302 -3.64 30.04 -18.84
CA ALA A 302 -4.83 30.07 -18.01
C ALA A 302 -5.81 31.18 -18.46
N ASN A 303 -5.28 32.37 -18.79
CA ASN A 303 -6.09 33.47 -19.30
C ASN A 303 -6.71 33.15 -20.67
N GLU A 304 -5.96 32.52 -21.59
CA GLU A 304 -6.48 32.06 -22.89
C GLU A 304 -7.59 31.02 -22.73
N PHE A 305 -7.41 30.06 -21.82
CA PHE A 305 -8.43 29.05 -21.52
C PHE A 305 -9.72 29.67 -20.97
N LEU A 306 -9.61 30.59 -20.00
CA LEU A 306 -10.75 31.30 -19.43
C LEU A 306 -11.47 32.16 -20.48
N ALA A 307 -10.72 32.83 -21.37
CA ALA A 307 -11.30 33.61 -22.46
C ALA A 307 -12.08 32.72 -23.44
N LYS A 308 -11.56 31.52 -23.75
CA LYS A 308 -12.24 30.55 -24.62
C LYS A 308 -13.49 29.95 -23.97
N ALA A 309 -13.42 29.55 -22.70
CA ALA A 309 -14.57 29.02 -21.96
C ALA A 309 -15.72 30.05 -21.86
N ALA A 310 -15.38 31.32 -21.59
CA ALA A 310 -16.36 32.42 -21.56
C ALA A 310 -16.97 32.74 -22.94
N GLN A 311 -16.28 32.37 -24.02
CA GLN A 311 -16.79 32.51 -25.38
C GLN A 311 -17.73 31.35 -25.74
N ASP A 312 -17.35 30.12 -25.38
CA ASP A 312 -18.18 28.93 -25.56
C ASP A 312 -19.49 28.99 -24.73
N GLU A 313 -19.48 29.59 -23.53
CA GLU A 313 -20.70 29.84 -22.74
C GLU A 313 -21.63 30.87 -23.38
N LYS A 314 -21.09 31.91 -24.02
CA LYS A 314 -21.89 32.91 -24.75
C LYS A 314 -22.50 32.35 -26.03
N ASP A 315 -21.82 31.42 -26.67
CA ASP A 315 -22.29 30.76 -27.89
C ASP A 315 -23.23 29.56 -27.58
N GLY A 316 -23.28 29.11 -26.32
CA GLY A 316 -24.06 27.97 -25.83
C GLY A 316 -25.40 28.30 -25.15
N GLU A 317 -25.76 29.58 -24.95
CA GLU A 317 -27.12 29.96 -24.53
C GLU A 317 -28.12 29.69 -25.68
N PRO A 318 -29.12 28.81 -25.52
CA PRO A 318 -30.13 28.63 -26.55
C PRO A 318 -31.04 29.86 -26.53
N ASN A 319 -31.06 30.62 -27.63
CA ASN A 319 -32.16 31.51 -27.94
C ASN A 319 -33.48 30.75 -27.80
N ALA A 320 -34.39 31.33 -27.02
CA ALA A 320 -35.75 30.89 -26.73
C ALA A 320 -36.58 30.49 -27.97
#